data_AF-A0A2V4E9S4-F1
#
_entry.id   AF-A0A2V4E9S4-F1
#
_cell.length_a   1.000
_cell.length_b   1.000
_cell.length_c   1.000
_cell.angle_alpha   90.00
_cell.angle_beta   90.00
_cell.angle_gamma   90.00
#
_symmetry.space_group_name_H-M   'P 1'
#
loop_
_entity.id
_entity.type
_entity.pdbx_description
1 polymer ?
#
loop_
_entity_poly.entity_id
_entity_poly.type
_entity_poly.pdbx_seq_one_letter_code
_entity_poly.pdbx_strand_id
1 'polypeptide(L)'
;MPKIACKCGHVMNIGSFDEDFAYDLISQNVLWDIIDIFSEKEEFTSEKFMDSFNQESIEVYECPSCKRLLIEESPRSNKFSFYKKEVE
;
A
#
# COMPACT_ATOMS: atom_id res chain seq x y z
N MET A 1 7.97 -14.65 8.26
CA MET A 1 6.75 -13.96 7.80
C MET A 1 6.48 -12.82 8.77
N PRO A 2 6.68 -11.56 8.35
CA PRO A 2 6.30 -10.41 9.13
C PRO A 2 4.79 -10.45 9.43
N LYS A 3 4.38 -9.76 10.50
CA LYS A 3 2.99 -9.75 10.97
C LYS A 3 2.60 -8.36 11.37
N ILE A 4 1.32 -8.04 11.18
CA ILE A 4 0.74 -6.78 11.62
C ILE A 4 -0.55 -7.06 12.40
N ALA A 5 -0.75 -6.33 13.50
CA ALA A 5 -1.89 -6.52 14.39
C ALA A 5 -2.87 -5.35 14.26
N CYS A 6 -4.15 -5.68 14.05
CA CYS A 6 -5.22 -4.70 14.10
C CYS A 6 -5.61 -4.39 15.55
N LYS A 7 -6.13 -3.18 15.80
CA LYS A 7 -6.70 -2.79 17.11
C LYS A 7 -7.88 -3.66 17.60
N CYS A 8 -8.46 -4.50 16.75
CA CYS A 8 -9.47 -5.49 17.17
C CYS A 8 -8.88 -6.80 17.72
N GLY A 9 -7.55 -6.98 17.66
CA GLY A 9 -6.85 -8.20 18.08
C GLY A 9 -6.58 -9.19 16.96
N HIS A 10 -7.15 -9.01 15.76
CA HIS A 10 -6.84 -9.85 14.61
C HIS A 10 -5.40 -9.60 14.11
N VAL A 11 -4.68 -10.67 13.80
CA VAL A 11 -3.29 -10.65 13.32
C VAL A 11 -3.24 -11.10 11.86
N MET A 12 -2.63 -10.29 11.01
CA MET A 12 -2.44 -10.56 9.59
C MET A 12 -0.97 -10.93 9.36
N ASN A 13 -0.72 -12.00 8.59
CA ASN A 13 0.63 -12.38 8.19
C ASN A 13 0.92 -11.70 6.87
N ILE A 14 1.92 -10.81 6.85
CA ILE A 14 2.27 -9.98 5.69
C ILE A 14 3.48 -10.55 4.95
N GLY A 15 3.63 -10.24 3.66
CA GLY A 15 4.74 -10.69 2.80
C GLY A 15 4.53 -12.06 2.14
N SER A 16 3.28 -12.51 2.02
CA SER A 16 2.83 -13.60 1.16
C SER A 16 2.11 -13.05 -0.07
N PHE A 17 2.23 -13.74 -1.21
CA PHE A 17 1.64 -13.29 -2.49
C PHE A 17 0.10 -13.42 -2.55
N ASP A 18 -0.55 -13.93 -1.50
CA ASP A 18 -2.00 -14.23 -1.43
C ASP A 18 -2.70 -13.39 -0.35
N GLU A 19 -2.44 -12.09 -0.33
CA GLU A 19 -2.98 -11.20 0.70
C GLU A 19 -4.12 -10.36 0.11
N ASP A 20 -5.33 -10.92 0.12
CA ASP A 20 -6.59 -10.21 -0.23
C ASP A 20 -6.90 -8.99 0.68
N PHE A 21 -5.99 -8.66 1.60
CA PHE A 21 -6.08 -7.57 2.54
C PHE A 21 -4.93 -6.55 2.41
N ALA A 22 -3.95 -6.79 1.53
CA ALA A 22 -2.81 -5.91 1.32
C ALA A 22 -3.01 -5.07 0.05
N TYR A 23 -2.77 -3.77 0.16
CA TYR A 23 -2.96 -2.80 -0.90
C TYR A 23 -1.81 -1.79 -0.89
N ASP A 24 -1.56 -1.19 -2.05
CA ASP A 24 -0.70 -0.02 -2.19
C ASP A 24 -1.57 1.23 -2.37
N LEU A 25 -1.25 2.29 -1.64
CA LEU A 25 -1.84 3.61 -1.82
C LEU A 25 -0.79 4.56 -2.38
N ILE A 26 -1.14 5.26 -3.46
CA ILE A 26 -0.29 6.28 -4.09
C ILE A 26 -1.12 7.53 -4.36
N SER A 27 -0.49 8.71 -4.25
CA SER A 27 -1.10 9.96 -4.71
C SER A 27 -1.34 9.89 -6.21
N GLN A 28 -2.54 10.30 -6.66
CA GLN A 28 -2.85 10.35 -8.08
C GLN A 28 -1.89 11.25 -8.86
N ASN A 29 -1.49 12.40 -8.29
CA ASN A 29 -0.54 13.30 -8.95
C ASN A 29 0.80 12.59 -9.20
N VAL A 30 1.31 11.88 -8.19
CA VAL A 30 2.59 11.15 -8.31
C VAL A 30 2.45 9.99 -9.30
N LEU A 31 1.32 9.29 -9.32
CA LEU A 31 1.07 8.25 -10.30
C LEU A 31 1.09 8.82 -11.73
N TRP A 32 0.46 9.98 -11.96
CA TRP A 32 0.49 10.65 -13.26
C TRP A 32 1.90 11.12 -13.63
N ASP A 33 2.65 11.69 -12.70
CA ASP A 33 4.05 12.08 -12.93
C ASP A 33 4.90 10.86 -13.35
N ILE A 34 4.71 9.70 -12.71
CA ILE A 34 5.35 8.45 -13.11
C ILE A 34 4.92 8.09 -14.53
N ILE A 35 3.62 8.08 -14.83
CA ILE A 35 3.13 7.73 -16.18
C ILE A 35 3.72 8.65 -17.25
N ASP A 36 3.78 9.96 -17.00
CA ASP A 36 4.34 10.94 -17.94
C ASP A 36 5.82 10.66 -18.21
N ILE A 37 6.62 10.47 -17.15
CA ILE A 37 8.05 10.10 -17.25
C ILE A 37 8.24 8.83 -18.09
N PHE A 38 7.34 7.86 -17.98
CA PHE A 38 7.42 6.61 -18.73
C PHE A 38 6.89 6.74 -20.16
N SER A 39 5.94 7.62 -20.42
CA SER A 39 5.41 7.89 -21.76
C SER A 39 6.44 8.54 -22.69
N GLU A 40 7.38 9.31 -22.12
CA GLU A 40 8.46 9.98 -22.85
C GLU A 40 9.67 9.09 -23.12
N LYS A 41 9.75 7.90 -22.49
CA LYS A 41 10.89 6.99 -22.63
C LYS A 41 10.72 6.07 -23.83
N GLU A 42 11.79 5.92 -24.62
CA GLU A 42 11.84 4.98 -25.75
C GLU A 42 11.71 3.51 -25.32
N GLU A 43 12.12 3.17 -24.08
CA GLU A 43 11.98 1.82 -23.53
C GLU A 43 11.20 1.80 -22.21
N PHE A 44 10.01 1.19 -22.26
CA PHE A 44 9.24 0.80 -21.09
C PHE A 44 9.68 -0.59 -20.60
N THR A 45 10.00 -0.70 -19.31
CA THR A 45 10.16 -1.98 -18.64
C THR A 45 9.27 -1.98 -17.41
N SER A 46 8.46 -3.02 -17.24
CA SER A 46 7.58 -3.19 -16.08
C SER A 46 8.34 -3.08 -14.76
N GLU A 47 9.57 -3.58 -14.69
CA GLU A 47 10.44 -3.48 -13.51
C GLU A 47 10.69 -2.03 -13.08
N LYS A 48 11.19 -1.17 -13.98
CA LYS A 48 11.42 0.25 -13.67
C LYS A 48 10.14 0.98 -13.26
N PHE A 49 9.01 0.65 -13.87
CA PHE A 49 7.72 1.23 -13.49
C PHE A 49 7.35 0.82 -12.06
N MET A 50 7.45 -0.48 -11.76
CA MET A 50 7.17 -1.00 -10.42
C MET A 50 8.13 -0.42 -9.38
N ASP A 51 9.42 -0.23 -9.70
CA ASP A 51 10.37 0.43 -8.80
C ASP A 51 9.96 1.86 -8.46
N SER A 52 9.53 2.63 -9.48
CA SER A 52 9.08 4.02 -9.29
C SER A 52 7.79 4.07 -8.48
N PHE A 53 6.85 3.17 -8.78
CA PHE A 53 5.60 3.03 -8.04
C PHE A 53 5.85 2.66 -6.57
N ASN A 54 6.64 1.61 -6.32
CA ASN A 54 6.97 1.09 -4.98
C ASN A 54 7.84 2.03 -4.13
N GLN A 55 8.46 3.05 -4.74
CA GLN A 55 9.22 4.06 -4.02
C GLN A 55 8.30 5.11 -3.38
N GLU A 56 7.17 5.39 -4.03
CA GLU A 56 6.24 6.46 -3.66
C GLU A 56 4.95 5.94 -3.03
N SER A 57 4.60 4.67 -3.26
CA SER A 57 3.46 4.03 -2.63
C SER A 57 3.70 3.80 -1.14
N ILE A 58 2.60 3.75 -0.39
CA ILE A 58 2.56 3.37 1.01
C ILE A 58 1.69 2.13 1.18
N GLU A 59 2.08 1.27 2.12
CA GLU A 59 1.32 0.05 2.39
C GLU A 59 0.02 0.34 3.13
N VAL A 60 -1.06 -0.31 2.69
CA VAL A 60 -2.36 -0.27 3.34
C VAL A 60 -2.86 -1.68 3.58
N TYR A 61 -3.28 -1.96 4.81
CA TYR A 61 -3.86 -3.25 5.18
C TYR A 61 -5.30 -3.09 5.65
N GLU A 62 -6.24 -3.80 5.02
CA GLU A 62 -7.63 -3.85 5.47
C GLU A 62 -7.87 -5.05 6.37
N CYS A 63 -8.13 -4.83 7.66
CA CYS A 63 -8.40 -5.93 8.59
C CYS A 63 -9.63 -6.77 8.16
N PRO A 64 -9.47 -8.06 7.85
CA PRO A 64 -10.59 -8.91 7.41
C PRO A 64 -11.71 -9.03 8.45
N SER A 65 -11.35 -8.96 9.74
CA SER A 65 -12.28 -9.13 10.85
C SER A 65 -13.15 -7.91 11.13
N CYS A 66 -12.58 -6.70 11.06
CA CYS A 66 -13.29 -5.48 11.49
C CYS A 66 -13.28 -4.34 10.47
N LYS A 67 -12.72 -4.59 9.27
CA LYS A 67 -12.68 -3.66 8.13
C LYS A 67 -11.99 -2.32 8.42
N ARG A 68 -11.10 -2.33 9.42
CA ARG A 68 -10.25 -1.20 9.76
C ARG A 68 -9.05 -1.17 8.81
N LEU A 69 -8.78 -0.01 8.24
CA LEU A 69 -7.57 0.26 7.46
C LEU A 69 -6.41 0.57 8.41
N LEU A 70 -5.27 -0.03 8.14
CA LEU A 70 -3.96 0.32 8.68
C LEU A 70 -3.20 0.95 7.53
N ILE A 71 -2.89 2.24 7.61
CA ILE A 71 -2.28 3.02 6.54
C ILE A 71 -0.90 3.43 7.01
N GLU A 72 0.14 3.06 6.29
CA GLU A 72 1.50 3.46 6.61
C GLU A 72 1.64 5.01 6.52
N GLU A 73 2.31 5.64 7.47
CA GLU A 73 2.37 7.11 7.55
C GLU A 73 3.27 7.73 6.47
N SER A 74 4.31 6.99 6.07
CA SER A 74 5.18 7.33 4.96
C SER A 74 5.85 6.05 4.42
N PRO A 75 6.31 6.03 3.15
CA PRO A 75 6.86 4.82 2.55
C PRO A 75 7.93 4.18 3.43
N ARG A 76 7.75 2.88 3.74
CA ARG A 76 8.69 2.04 4.50
C ARG A 76 9.01 2.52 5.93
N SER A 77 8.18 3.39 6.50
CA SER A 77 8.31 3.87 7.88
C SER A 77 7.96 2.82 8.93
N ASN A 78 7.16 1.81 8.56
CA ASN A 78 6.59 0.81 9.47
C ASN A 78 5.78 1.45 10.63
N LYS A 79 5.27 2.67 10.42
CA LYS A 79 4.38 3.39 11.34
C LYS A 79 3.02 3.48 10.70
N PHE A 80 1.97 3.12 11.44
CA PHE A 80 0.63 3.01 10.87
C PHE A 80 -0.37 3.90 11.59
N SER A 81 -1.07 4.69 10.79
CA SER A 81 -2.34 5.30 11.15
C SER A 81 -3.47 4.29 11.01
N PHE A 82 -4.52 4.44 11.81
CA PHE A 82 -5.62 3.48 11.88
C PHE A 82 -6.95 4.19 11.60
N TYR A 83 -7.62 3.79 10.52
CA TYR A 83 -8.91 4.33 10.13
C TYR A 83 -9.99 3.26 10.17
N LYS A 84 -11.11 3.53 10.84
CA LYS A 84 -12.32 2.71 10.76
C LYS A 84 -13.45 3.61 10.28
N LYS A 85 -14.13 3.20 9.22
CA LYS A 85 -15.31 3.90 8.72
C LYS A 85 -16.33 4.06 9.86
N GLU A 86 -16.94 5.24 9.92
CA GLU A 86 -18.07 5.50 10.82
C GLU A 86 -19.25 4.60 10.43
N VAL A 87 -20.01 4.15 11.43
CA VAL A 87 -21.20 3.32 11.25
C VAL A 87 -22.39 4.23 11.50
N GLU A 88 -23.32 4.29 10.55
CA GLU A 88 -24.63 4.97 10.72
C GLU A 88 -25.51 4.24 11.75
#